data_AF-A0A1B8VZZ6-F1
#
_entry.id   AF-A0A1B8VZZ6-F1
#
_cell.length_a   1.000
_cell.length_b   1.000
_cell.length_c   1.000
_cell.angle_alpha   90.00
_cell.angle_beta   90.00
_cell.angle_gamma   90.00
#
_symmetry.space_group_name_H-M   'P 1'
#
loop_
_entity.id
_entity.type
_entity.pdbx_description
1 polymer ?
#
loop_
_entity_poly.entity_id
_entity_poly.type
_entity_poly.pdbx_seq_one_letter_code
_entity_poly.pdbx_strand_id
1 'polypeptide(L)'
;MKINETNRIGALNPYHKQNEARLSAEGKTKKKDEVQISAAAKEMLTTSKASGADRTAQIEQLKRSVASGTYHVEAGKIAEKLLPYLKE
;
A
#
# COMPACT_ATOMS: atom_id res chain seq x y z
N MET A 1 1.43 -72.76 -25.38
CA MET A 1 2.41 -71.75 -24.88
C MET A 1 1.94 -70.38 -25.33
N LYS A 2 1.46 -69.55 -24.40
CA LYS A 2 1.05 -68.15 -24.65
C LYS A 2 2.28 -67.25 -24.51
N ILE A 3 2.60 -66.47 -25.52
CA ILE A 3 3.69 -65.48 -25.47
C ILE A 3 3.04 -64.13 -25.70
N ASN A 4 3.02 -63.30 -24.65
CA ASN A 4 2.43 -61.97 -24.68
C ASN A 4 3.35 -61.02 -25.46
N GLU A 5 2.82 -60.41 -26.52
CA GLU A 5 3.53 -59.39 -27.28
C GLU A 5 3.40 -58.00 -26.64
N THR A 6 4.54 -57.32 -26.65
CA THR A 6 4.72 -55.86 -26.75
C THR A 6 3.97 -54.96 -25.77
N ASN A 7 4.56 -54.79 -24.58
CA ASN A 7 4.44 -53.52 -23.86
C ASN A 7 5.80 -53.03 -23.34
N ARG A 8 6.80 -52.98 -24.22
CA ARG A 8 8.18 -52.58 -23.91
C ARG A 8 8.61 -51.28 -24.61
N ILE A 9 7.73 -50.30 -24.69
CA ILE A 9 8.13 -48.94 -25.12
C ILE A 9 7.57 -47.88 -24.18
N GLY A 10 7.65 -48.15 -22.88
CA GLY A 10 7.59 -47.14 -21.83
C GLY A 10 8.97 -46.94 -21.18
N ALA A 11 10.04 -47.08 -21.96
CA ALA A 11 11.42 -46.85 -21.52
C ALA A 11 11.63 -45.36 -21.23
N LEU A 12 11.12 -44.99 -20.06
CA LEU A 12 11.59 -43.97 -19.14
C LEU A 12 12.92 -43.35 -19.60
N ASN A 13 12.85 -42.19 -20.25
CA ASN A 13 14.00 -41.34 -20.48
C ASN A 13 14.14 -40.40 -19.27
N PRO A 14 14.92 -40.75 -18.23
CA PRO A 14 15.07 -39.91 -17.04
C PRO A 14 15.69 -38.54 -17.37
N TYR A 15 16.51 -38.48 -18.41
CA TYR A 15 17.18 -37.26 -18.86
C TYR A 15 16.23 -36.24 -19.50
N HIS A 16 15.20 -36.68 -20.22
CA HIS A 16 14.19 -35.77 -20.78
C HIS A 16 13.37 -35.09 -19.69
N LYS A 17 12.96 -35.83 -18.65
CA LYS A 17 12.24 -35.25 -17.50
C LYS A 17 13.07 -34.23 -16.73
N GLN A 18 14.39 -34.40 -16.66
CA GLN A 18 15.26 -33.49 -15.91
C GLN A 18 15.45 -32.15 -16.64
N ASN A 19 15.37 -32.14 -17.98
CA ASN A 19 15.44 -30.92 -18.78
C ASN A 19 14.11 -30.12 -18.71
N GLU A 20 12.96 -30.80 -18.73
CA GLU A 20 11.65 -30.17 -18.51
C GLU A 20 11.48 -29.62 -17.08
N ALA A 21 12.00 -30.32 -16.08
CA ALA A 21 11.97 -29.86 -14.68
C ALA A 21 12.82 -28.60 -14.44
N ARG A 22 13.89 -28.40 -15.22
CA ARG A 22 14.72 -27.18 -15.17
C ARG A 22 14.06 -25.99 -15.85
N LEU A 23 13.42 -26.20 -17.00
CA LEU A 23 12.64 -25.15 -17.69
C LEU A 23 11.42 -24.70 -16.87
N SER A 24 10.84 -25.61 -16.09
CA SER A 24 9.72 -25.30 -15.17
C SER A 24 10.13 -24.50 -13.93
N ALA A 25 11.43 -24.42 -13.62
CA ALA A 25 11.93 -23.73 -12.43
C ALA A 25 12.22 -22.23 -12.67
N GLU A 26 12.23 -21.77 -13.92
CA GLU A 26 12.48 -20.36 -14.29
C GLU A 26 11.25 -19.45 -14.05
N GLY A 27 10.10 -20.01 -13.67
CA GLY A 27 8.86 -19.26 -13.46
C GLY A 27 8.69 -18.61 -12.08
N LYS A 28 9.64 -18.76 -11.15
CA LYS A 28 9.58 -18.03 -9.87
C LYS A 28 10.22 -16.66 -10.04
N THR A 29 9.42 -15.70 -10.47
CA THR A 29 9.75 -14.28 -10.42
C THR A 29 10.36 -13.97 -9.04
N LYS A 30 11.59 -13.46 -9.03
CA LYS A 30 12.24 -13.01 -7.79
C LYS A 30 11.28 -12.04 -7.12
N LYS A 31 10.87 -12.34 -5.88
CA LYS A 31 10.06 -11.40 -5.08
C LYS A 31 10.79 -10.06 -5.09
N LYS A 32 10.17 -9.05 -5.69
CA LYS A 32 10.67 -7.68 -5.63
C LYS A 32 10.31 -7.14 -4.26
N ASP A 33 11.25 -6.46 -3.64
CA ASP A 33 10.96 -5.70 -2.44
C ASP A 33 10.09 -4.51 -2.85
N GLU A 34 8.86 -4.49 -2.36
CA GLU A 34 7.91 -3.41 -2.59
C GLU A 34 7.53 -2.79 -1.25
N VAL A 35 7.57 -1.46 -1.19
CA VAL A 35 7.09 -0.71 -0.02
C VAL A 35 5.60 -0.41 -0.25
N GLN A 36 4.72 -1.14 0.43
CA GLN A 36 3.28 -0.93 0.38
C GLN A 36 2.82 -0.14 1.60
N ILE A 37 2.00 0.90 1.39
CA ILE A 37 1.34 1.62 2.49
C ILE A 37 0.35 0.66 3.15
N SER A 38 0.40 0.55 4.48
CA SER A 38 -0.47 -0.35 5.25
C SER A 38 -1.95 -0.01 5.05
N ALA A 39 -2.81 -1.03 5.11
CA ALA A 39 -4.27 -0.84 4.99
C ALA A 39 -4.78 0.15 6.05
N ALA A 40 -4.31 0.03 7.29
CA ALA A 40 -4.65 0.94 8.38
C ALA A 40 -4.25 2.41 8.10
N ALA A 41 -3.08 2.65 7.48
CA ALA A 41 -2.66 4.00 7.11
C ALA A 41 -3.53 4.59 5.98
N LYS A 42 -3.99 3.76 5.04
CA LYS A 42 -4.92 4.19 3.99
C LYS A 42 -6.29 4.57 4.58
N GLU A 43 -6.78 3.81 5.55
CA GLU A 43 -8.04 4.10 6.24
C GLU A 43 -7.95 5.42 7.05
N MET A 44 -6.86 5.63 7.78
CA MET A 44 -6.62 6.88 8.51
C MET A 44 -6.50 8.11 7.59
N LEU A 45 -5.96 7.94 6.37
CA LEU A 45 -5.94 9.01 5.36
C LEU A 45 -7.35 9.35 4.88
N THR A 46 -8.21 8.34 4.70
CA THR A 46 -9.60 8.58 4.25
C THR A 46 -10.45 9.29 5.30
N THR A 47 -10.30 8.96 6.59
CA THR A 47 -11.00 9.68 7.67
C THR A 47 -10.54 11.13 7.78
N SER A 48 -9.26 11.40 7.53
CA SER A 48 -8.70 12.77 7.49
C SER A 48 -9.27 13.63 6.34
N LYS A 49 -9.70 13.00 5.23
CA LYS A 49 -10.30 13.69 4.08
C LYS A 49 -11.80 14.00 4.27
N ALA A 50 -12.48 13.30 5.17
CA ALA A 50 -13.92 13.49 5.42
C ALA A 50 -14.27 14.89 5.96
N SER A 51 -13.29 15.66 6.45
CA SER A 51 -13.46 17.05 6.90
C SER A 51 -13.50 18.08 5.76
N GLY A 52 -13.46 17.65 4.48
CA GLY A 52 -13.10 18.49 3.35
C GLY A 52 -14.02 19.68 3.03
N ALA A 53 -15.35 19.49 3.04
CA ALA A 53 -16.28 20.56 2.65
C ALA A 53 -16.32 21.70 3.67
N ASP A 54 -16.58 21.37 4.94
CA ASP A 54 -16.63 22.36 6.03
C ASP A 54 -15.28 23.05 6.24
N ARG A 55 -14.17 22.32 6.08
CA ARG A 55 -12.83 22.89 6.17
C ARG A 55 -12.54 23.86 5.03
N THR A 56 -13.00 23.57 3.82
CA THR A 56 -12.81 24.47 2.68
C THR A 56 -13.55 25.78 2.91
N ALA A 57 -14.81 25.71 3.37
CA ALA A 57 -15.60 26.90 3.72
C ALA A 57 -14.94 27.73 4.84
N GLN A 58 -14.44 27.08 5.90
CA GLN A 58 -13.70 27.75 6.97
C GLN A 58 -12.43 28.45 6.46
N ILE A 59 -11.66 27.79 5.59
CA ILE A 59 -10.45 28.37 5.00
C ILE A 59 -10.79 29.62 4.17
N GLU A 60 -11.83 29.57 3.36
CA GLU A 60 -12.25 30.73 2.57
C GLU A 60 -12.68 31.91 3.45
N GLN A 61 -13.44 31.64 4.53
CA GLN A 61 -13.80 32.67 5.49
C GLN A 61 -12.56 33.30 6.14
N LEU A 62 -11.61 32.49 6.59
CA LEU A 62 -10.36 32.97 7.17
C LEU A 62 -9.57 33.82 6.18
N LYS A 63 -9.45 33.39 4.91
CA LYS A 63 -8.79 34.17 3.86
C LYS A 63 -9.43 35.55 3.69
N ARG A 64 -10.76 35.63 3.69
CA ARG A 64 -11.48 36.91 3.61
C ARG A 64 -11.17 37.80 4.81
N SER A 65 -11.24 37.29 6.04
CA SER A 65 -10.93 38.06 7.26
C SER A 65 -9.49 38.56 7.30
N VAL A 66 -8.54 37.78 6.81
CA VAL A 66 -7.12 38.20 6.71
C VAL A 66 -6.97 39.30 5.66
N ALA A 67 -7.58 39.14 4.49
CA ALA A 67 -7.52 40.14 3.42
C ALA A 67 -8.17 41.47 3.81
N SER A 68 -9.26 41.43 4.59
CA SER A 68 -9.91 42.63 5.12
C SER A 68 -9.21 43.24 6.35
N GLY A 69 -8.14 42.61 6.85
CA GLY A 69 -7.41 43.08 8.04
C GLY A 69 -8.19 42.94 9.36
N THR A 70 -9.30 42.21 9.38
CA THR A 70 -10.15 42.00 10.57
C THR A 70 -9.83 40.71 11.31
N TYR A 71 -8.87 39.93 10.83
CA TYR A 71 -8.43 38.71 11.48
C TYR A 71 -7.65 39.02 12.75
N HIS A 72 -8.17 38.57 13.90
CA HIS A 72 -7.54 38.74 15.19
C HIS A 72 -6.80 37.47 15.62
N VAL A 73 -5.54 37.63 16.01
CA VAL A 73 -4.67 36.55 16.46
C VAL A 73 -4.75 36.42 17.99
N GLU A 74 -5.53 35.45 18.46
CA GLU A 74 -5.70 35.16 19.89
C GLU A 74 -4.48 34.42 20.46
N ALA A 75 -3.67 35.10 21.27
CA ALA A 75 -2.48 34.51 21.90
C ALA A 75 -2.81 33.29 22.79
N GLY A 76 -3.95 33.30 23.49
CA GLY A 76 -4.40 32.18 24.31
C GLY A 76 -4.63 30.91 23.49
N LYS A 77 -5.24 31.03 22.31
CA LYS A 77 -5.47 29.88 21.40
C LYS A 77 -4.16 29.32 20.85
N ILE A 78 -3.17 30.18 20.62
CA ILE A 78 -1.82 29.73 20.21
C ILE A 78 -1.19 28.90 21.33
N ALA A 79 -1.22 29.40 22.56
CA ALA A 79 -0.69 28.69 23.71
C ALA A 79 -1.38 27.33 23.88
N GLU A 80 -2.72 27.28 23.87
CA GLU A 80 -3.50 26.04 23.95
C GLU A 80 -3.10 25.00 22.91
N LYS A 81 -2.82 25.41 21.67
CA LYS A 81 -2.41 24.51 20.59
C LYS A 81 -0.97 24.04 20.71
N LEU A 82 -0.09 24.83 21.32
CA LEU A 82 1.29 24.46 21.56
C LEU A 82 1.47 23.60 22.82
N LEU A 83 0.60 23.75 23.83
CA LEU A 83 0.69 23.04 25.11
C LEU A 83 0.92 21.52 25.00
N PRO A 84 0.26 20.76 24.10
CA PRO A 84 0.47 19.31 23.98
C PRO A 84 1.89 18.90 23.57
N TYR A 85 2.65 19.81 22.92
CA TYR A 85 4.01 19.55 22.46
C TYR A 85 5.08 20.05 23.43
N LEU A 86 4.66 20.80 24.46
CA LEU A 86 5.55 21.42 25.45
C LEU A 86 5.53 20.69 26.80
N LYS A 87 4.54 19.82 27.03
CA LYS A 87 4.48 18.98 28.23
C LYS A 87 5.22 17.68 27.97
N GLU A 88 6.28 17.45 28.73
CA GLU A 88 6.90 16.12 28.89
C GLU A 88 6.02 15.20 29.74
#